data_AF-A0A1Q3ERI6-F1
#
_entry.id   AF-A0A1Q3ERI6-F1
#
_cell.length_a   1.000
_cell.length_b   1.000
_cell.length_c   1.000
_cell.angle_alpha   90.00
_cell.angle_beta   90.00
_cell.angle_gamma   90.00
#
_symmetry.space_group_name_H-M   'P 1'
#
loop_
_entity.id
_entity.type
_entity.pdbx_description
1 polymer ?
#
loop_
_entity_poly.entity_id
_entity_poly.type
_entity_poly.pdbx_seq_one_letter_code
_entity_poly.pdbx_strand_id
1 'polypeptide(L)'
;MNDPKLNLDALSALLDRCYRYVGSLPQHGSASATPPEHDVDGGHISSDSIPRPKLYKKAVHRPENKNYLAEKVRYESGILLGILDPNKGGVEPIVQIDNLVTASRSALRDFKDTRKNGPTVDKFILQLDKGKATVWNKAAAEVFCKYFRSKEGYESYKTKDVYLAFMAHITQIKRMFARKGRSKTIREKDEDKLARRLARRHTLLTLRISMFYSIYGRHKGPLGELSRFIRHLTPECMSGDETGSDGKYYKTKVEWRSQELNNFLNLLSAWYLKMRYLDYGKYSPGELPRPRYPSDRIDTVFGADAATAQLPVNCLSDIT
;
A
#
# COMPACT_ATOMS: atom_id res chain seq x y z
N MET A 1 -37.98 1.42 4.92
CA MET A 1 -36.89 1.25 3.93
C MET A 1 -37.00 -0.17 3.41
N ASN A 2 -37.42 -0.34 2.16
CA ASN A 2 -37.57 -1.65 1.54
C ASN A 2 -36.19 -2.27 1.38
N ASP A 3 -35.97 -3.38 2.08
CA ASP A 3 -34.81 -4.24 1.91
C ASP A 3 -34.75 -4.67 0.43
N PRO A 4 -33.72 -4.29 -0.35
CA PRO A 4 -33.59 -4.78 -1.71
C PRO A 4 -33.32 -6.27 -1.57
N LYS A 5 -34.38 -7.09 -1.74
CA LYS A 5 -34.28 -8.55 -1.79
C LYS A 5 -33.10 -8.89 -2.68
N LEU A 6 -31.99 -9.26 -2.04
CA LEU A 6 -30.77 -9.62 -2.72
C LEU A 6 -31.18 -10.75 -3.65
N ASN A 7 -31.10 -10.54 -4.96
CA ASN A 7 -31.52 -11.54 -5.92
C ASN A 7 -30.50 -12.69 -5.88
N LEU A 8 -30.74 -13.62 -4.95
CA LEU A 8 -29.90 -14.77 -4.69
C LEU A 8 -29.77 -15.64 -5.94
N ASP A 9 -30.77 -15.66 -6.81
CA ASP A 9 -30.74 -16.37 -8.08
C ASP A 9 -29.81 -15.71 -9.08
N ALA A 10 -29.80 -14.37 -9.16
CA ALA A 10 -28.87 -13.63 -10.02
C ALA A 10 -27.42 -13.75 -9.52
N LEU A 11 -27.22 -13.75 -8.19
CA LEU A 11 -25.91 -13.99 -7.59
C LEU A 11 -25.45 -15.44 -7.80
N SER A 12 -26.36 -16.41 -7.62
CA SER A 12 -26.11 -17.82 -7.89
C SER A 12 -25.76 -18.03 -9.36
N ALA A 13 -26.51 -17.47 -10.30
CA ALA A 13 -26.22 -17.54 -11.75
C ALA A 13 -24.93 -16.81 -12.15
N LEU A 14 -24.55 -15.73 -11.45
CA LEU A 14 -23.24 -15.08 -11.65
C LEU A 14 -22.12 -15.98 -11.15
N LEU A 15 -22.28 -16.58 -9.96
CA LEU A 15 -21.32 -17.53 -9.40
C LEU A 15 -21.23 -18.77 -10.29
N ASP A 16 -22.34 -19.29 -10.78
CA ASP A 16 -22.41 -20.46 -11.66
C ASP A 16 -21.73 -20.18 -13.01
N ARG A 17 -21.86 -18.96 -13.55
CA ARG A 17 -21.12 -18.52 -14.76
C ARG A 17 -19.62 -18.40 -14.49
N CYS A 18 -19.22 -17.77 -13.38
CA CYS A 18 -17.81 -17.75 -12.97
C CYS A 18 -17.27 -19.17 -12.72
N TYR A 19 -18.14 -20.07 -12.24
CA TYR A 19 -17.80 -21.42 -11.84
C TYR A 19 -17.63 -22.37 -13.04
N ARG A 20 -18.55 -22.35 -14.01
CA ARG A 20 -18.41 -23.04 -15.30
C ARG A 20 -17.15 -22.61 -16.05
N TYR A 21 -16.72 -21.37 -15.85
CA TYR A 21 -15.52 -20.83 -16.48
C TYR A 21 -14.23 -21.24 -15.76
N VAL A 22 -14.22 -21.30 -14.42
CA VAL A 22 -13.00 -21.60 -13.64
C VAL A 22 -12.78 -23.10 -13.40
N GLY A 23 -13.77 -23.97 -13.64
CA GLY A 23 -13.55 -25.42 -13.56
C GLY A 23 -14.64 -26.29 -14.17
N SER A 24 -14.45 -26.71 -15.42
CA SER A 24 -14.86 -28.02 -16.04
C SER A 24 -14.54 -27.92 -17.54
N LEU A 25 -13.81 -28.78 -18.27
CA LEU A 25 -13.14 -30.08 -18.14
C LEU A 25 -12.01 -30.07 -19.20
N PRO A 26 -10.96 -30.92 -19.11
CA PRO A 26 -10.16 -31.24 -20.30
C PRO A 26 -11.10 -31.78 -21.38
N GLN A 27 -11.02 -31.25 -22.60
CA GLN A 27 -11.64 -31.90 -23.75
C GLN A 27 -10.99 -33.28 -23.90
N HIS A 28 -11.67 -34.32 -23.42
CA HIS A 28 -11.50 -35.65 -23.99
C HIS A 28 -11.94 -35.55 -25.46
N GLY A 29 -10.97 -35.53 -26.37
CA GLY A 29 -11.21 -35.67 -27.80
C GLY A 29 -10.85 -34.45 -28.65
N SER A 30 -9.59 -34.03 -28.66
CA SER A 30 -9.00 -33.43 -29.87
C SER A 30 -7.72 -34.17 -30.19
N ALA A 31 -7.71 -34.77 -31.38
CA ALA A 31 -6.57 -35.47 -31.91
C ALA A 31 -5.33 -34.57 -31.94
N SER A 32 -4.20 -35.21 -31.67
CA SER A 32 -2.85 -34.78 -32.02
C SER A 32 -2.82 -33.99 -33.33
N ALA A 33 -2.71 -32.66 -33.21
CA ALA A 33 -2.20 -31.81 -34.28
C ALA A 33 -0.74 -31.54 -33.94
N THR A 34 0.15 -32.17 -34.70
CA THR A 34 1.58 -31.87 -34.70
C THR A 34 1.78 -30.39 -35.02
N PRO A 35 2.61 -29.65 -34.26
CA PRO A 35 2.94 -28.27 -34.60
C PRO A 35 3.64 -28.23 -35.97
N PRO A 36 3.37 -27.24 -36.83
CA PRO A 36 4.15 -27.04 -38.04
C PRO A 36 5.58 -26.65 -37.64
N GLU A 37 6.55 -27.37 -38.18
CA GLU A 37 7.96 -27.01 -38.13
C GLU A 37 8.12 -25.66 -38.86
N HIS A 38 8.26 -24.60 -38.06
CA HIS A 38 8.64 -23.28 -38.56
C HIS A 38 10.16 -23.17 -38.47
N ASP A 39 10.83 -23.55 -39.56
CA ASP A 39 12.21 -23.13 -39.84
C ASP A 39 12.21 -21.62 -40.11
N VAL A 40 12.46 -20.84 -39.05
CA VAL A 40 12.75 -19.42 -39.19
C VAL A 40 14.15 -19.17 -38.66
N ASP A 41 15.06 -19.06 -39.60
CA ASP A 41 16.43 -18.58 -39.45
C ASP A 41 16.40 -17.11 -39.02
N GLY A 42 16.24 -16.90 -37.71
CA GLY A 42 16.07 -15.60 -37.06
C GLY A 42 17.34 -15.20 -36.33
N GLY A 43 18.08 -14.26 -36.92
CA GLY A 43 19.33 -13.72 -36.40
C GLY A 43 19.32 -13.41 -34.90
N HIS A 44 20.39 -13.85 -34.24
CA HIS A 44 20.74 -13.64 -32.84
C HIS A 44 20.65 -12.15 -32.43
N ILE A 45 19.47 -11.69 -31.98
CA ILE A 45 19.36 -10.49 -31.16
C ILE A 45 19.69 -10.93 -29.73
N SER A 46 20.85 -10.50 -29.25
CA SER A 46 21.35 -10.78 -27.90
C SER A 46 20.31 -10.39 -26.84
N SER A 47 19.68 -11.41 -26.26
CA SER A 47 18.65 -11.34 -25.22
C SER A 47 19.15 -10.80 -23.87
N ASP A 48 20.42 -10.40 -23.76
CA ASP A 48 21.06 -10.03 -22.50
C ASP A 48 20.83 -8.58 -22.06
N SER A 49 20.08 -7.80 -22.84
CA SER A 49 19.85 -6.37 -22.57
C SER A 49 18.44 -6.02 -22.06
N ILE A 50 17.55 -7.00 -21.87
CA ILE A 50 16.26 -6.75 -21.22
C ILE A 50 16.47 -6.71 -19.71
N PRO A 51 16.34 -5.55 -19.03
CA PRO A 51 16.48 -5.46 -17.59
C PRO A 51 15.42 -6.34 -16.93
N ARG A 52 15.86 -7.47 -16.36
CA ARG A 52 14.97 -8.38 -15.63
C ARG A 52 14.23 -7.57 -14.55
N PRO A 53 12.89 -7.58 -14.54
CA PRO A 53 12.14 -6.82 -13.55
C PRO A 53 12.61 -7.24 -12.16
N LYS A 54 13.00 -6.26 -11.34
CA LYS A 54 13.46 -6.52 -9.97
C LYS A 54 12.34 -7.21 -9.22
N LEU A 55 12.50 -8.51 -8.95
CA LEU A 55 11.59 -9.27 -8.08
C LEU A 55 11.53 -8.57 -6.72
N TYR A 56 10.43 -7.85 -6.49
CA TYR A 56 10.23 -7.17 -5.22
C TYR A 56 10.11 -8.22 -4.12
N LYS A 57 11.01 -8.14 -3.12
CA LYS A 57 10.86 -8.96 -1.91
C LYS A 57 9.50 -8.67 -1.30
N LYS A 58 8.74 -9.72 -0.97
CA LYS A 58 7.43 -9.61 -0.29
C LYS A 58 7.58 -8.68 0.91
N ALA A 59 6.74 -7.65 0.97
CA ALA A 59 6.78 -6.70 2.07
C ALA A 59 6.58 -7.45 3.39
N VAL A 60 7.60 -7.42 4.26
CA VAL A 60 7.49 -7.97 5.61
C VAL A 60 6.73 -6.94 6.44
N HIS A 61 5.48 -7.25 6.76
CA HIS A 61 4.70 -6.42 7.67
C HIS A 61 5.39 -6.36 9.03
N ARG A 62 5.56 -5.14 9.55
CA ARG A 62 6.02 -4.96 10.92
C ARG A 62 4.91 -5.44 11.87
N PRO A 63 5.26 -6.16 12.94
CA PRO A 63 4.34 -6.48 14.02
C PRO A 63 3.56 -5.24 14.49
N GLU A 64 2.28 -5.41 14.80
CA GLU A 64 1.35 -4.33 15.15
C GLU A 64 1.85 -3.47 16.32
N ASN A 65 2.39 -4.10 17.37
CA ASN A 65 3.00 -3.42 18.50
C ASN A 65 4.14 -2.45 18.10
N LYS A 66 4.94 -2.80 17.09
CA LYS A 66 6.00 -1.93 16.56
C LYS A 66 5.44 -0.77 15.76
N ASN A 67 4.31 -0.97 15.06
CA ASN A 67 3.64 0.12 14.34
C ASN A 67 3.02 1.11 15.32
N TYR A 68 2.34 0.59 16.36
CA TYR A 68 1.77 1.41 17.43
C TYR A 68 2.84 2.23 18.15
N LEU A 69 3.96 1.60 18.55
CA LEU A 69 5.10 2.32 19.13
C LEU A 69 5.64 3.39 18.17
N ALA A 70 5.82 3.07 16.89
CA ALA A 70 6.33 4.05 15.92
C ALA A 70 5.36 5.23 15.73
N GLU A 71 4.06 5.02 15.83
CA GLU A 71 3.05 6.07 15.80
C GLU A 71 3.14 6.98 17.04
N LYS A 72 3.20 6.40 18.24
CA LYS A 72 3.39 7.16 19.49
C LYS A 72 4.69 7.96 19.48
N VAL A 73 5.79 7.37 19.02
CA VAL A 73 7.07 8.07 18.88
C VAL A 73 6.97 9.26 17.92
N ARG A 74 6.27 9.11 16.78
CA ARG A 74 6.05 10.21 15.83
C ARG A 74 5.23 11.34 16.44
N TYR A 75 4.19 11.01 17.19
CA TYR A 75 3.36 11.98 17.86
C TYR A 75 4.14 12.79 18.90
N GLU A 76 4.79 12.12 19.87
CA GLU A 76 5.52 12.80 20.94
C GLU A 76 6.73 13.59 20.42
N SER A 77 7.45 13.06 19.42
CA SER A 77 8.55 13.80 18.79
C SER A 77 8.06 15.00 18.00
N GLY A 78 6.89 14.91 17.37
CA GLY A 78 6.23 16.03 16.72
C GLY A 78 5.91 17.16 17.69
N ILE A 79 5.47 16.84 18.91
CA ILE A 79 5.24 17.84 19.98
C ILE A 79 6.56 18.50 20.38
N LEU A 80 7.60 17.73 20.70
CA LEU A 80 8.89 18.29 21.12
C LEU A 80 9.56 19.17 20.04
N LEU A 81 9.36 18.81 18.77
CA LEU A 81 9.90 19.58 17.64
C LEU A 81 9.03 20.79 17.28
N GLY A 82 7.92 21.04 18.00
CA GLY A 82 6.98 22.11 17.68
C GLY A 82 6.25 21.93 16.34
N ILE A 83 6.19 20.69 15.83
CA ILE A 83 5.49 20.33 14.59
C ILE A 83 3.99 20.10 14.87
N LEU A 84 3.68 19.52 16.04
CA LEU A 84 2.33 19.22 16.47
C LEU A 84 1.96 20.10 17.67
N ASP A 85 0.74 20.62 17.65
CA ASP A 85 0.15 21.33 18.77
C ASP A 85 -0.89 20.41 19.43
N PRO A 86 -0.67 19.95 20.68
CA PRO A 86 -1.59 19.02 21.35
C PRO A 86 -2.96 19.64 21.62
N ASN A 87 -3.08 20.97 21.61
CA ASN A 87 -4.36 21.66 21.87
C ASN A 87 -5.20 21.82 20.61
N LYS A 88 -4.61 21.71 19.41
CA LYS A 88 -5.33 21.72 18.14
C LYS A 88 -5.83 20.31 17.86
N GLY A 89 -6.90 19.94 18.55
CA GLY A 89 -7.58 18.67 18.35
C GLY A 89 -8.13 18.56 16.93
N GLY A 90 -7.40 17.91 16.03
CA GLY A 90 -7.96 17.51 14.75
C GLY A 90 -7.01 17.56 13.58
N VAL A 91 -7.07 16.47 12.83
CA VAL A 91 -6.53 16.23 11.49
C VAL A 91 -5.05 15.85 11.50
N GLU A 92 -4.79 14.68 10.92
CA GLU A 92 -3.48 14.14 10.60
C GLU A 92 -2.53 15.26 10.14
N PRO A 93 -1.27 15.24 10.60
CA PRO A 93 -0.36 16.32 10.28
C PRO A 93 -0.07 16.31 8.79
N ILE A 94 -0.76 17.19 8.06
CA ILE A 94 -0.16 17.86 6.91
C ILE A 94 0.95 18.69 7.52
N VAL A 95 2.09 18.04 7.75
CA VAL A 95 3.22 18.60 8.46
C VAL A 95 3.55 19.93 7.80
N GLN A 96 3.37 21.01 8.54
CA GLN A 96 3.94 22.29 8.16
C GLN A 96 5.46 22.15 8.29
N ILE A 97 6.10 21.73 7.20
CA ILE A 97 7.55 21.52 7.09
C ILE A 97 8.31 22.81 7.39
N ASP A 98 7.63 23.95 7.30
CA ASP A 98 8.21 25.30 7.39
C ASP A 98 8.82 25.60 8.76
N ASN A 99 8.41 24.91 9.83
CA ASN A 99 8.94 25.12 11.17
C ASN A 99 10.15 24.23 11.53
N LEU A 100 10.53 23.28 10.65
CA LEU A 100 11.69 22.44 10.94
C LEU A 100 13.00 23.24 10.88
N VAL A 101 13.74 23.25 11.99
CA VAL A 101 15.05 23.88 12.13
C VAL A 101 16.10 22.81 12.45
N THR A 102 17.32 22.99 11.95
CA THR A 102 18.46 22.12 12.29
C THR A 102 19.35 22.80 13.33
N ALA A 103 20.02 22.01 14.17
CA ALA A 103 20.97 22.51 15.17
C ALA A 103 22.02 23.42 14.53
N SER A 104 22.32 24.54 15.19
CA SER A 104 23.29 25.53 14.69
C SER A 104 24.72 24.98 14.75
N ARG A 105 25.60 25.49 13.88
CA ARG A 105 27.01 25.07 13.85
C ARG A 105 27.75 25.38 15.16
N SER A 106 27.41 26.47 15.84
CA SER A 106 27.98 26.83 17.15
C SER A 106 27.58 25.81 18.21
N ALA A 107 26.28 25.52 18.36
CA ALA A 107 25.79 24.53 19.32
C ALA A 107 26.41 23.14 19.10
N LEU A 108 26.56 22.73 17.83
CA LEU A 108 27.20 21.47 17.48
C LEU A 108 28.69 21.44 17.85
N ARG A 109 29.40 22.57 17.74
CA ARG A 109 30.82 22.69 18.12
C ARG A 109 30.96 22.65 19.65
N ASP A 110 30.20 23.46 20.36
CA ASP A 110 30.21 23.54 21.82
C ASP A 110 29.93 22.17 22.46
N PHE A 111 28.95 21.44 21.91
CA PHE A 111 28.63 20.10 22.37
C PHE A 111 29.71 19.08 22.03
N LYS A 112 30.38 19.20 20.87
CA LYS A 112 31.49 18.30 20.52
C LYS A 112 32.66 18.46 21.49
N ASP A 113 32.99 19.70 21.85
CA ASP A 113 34.17 20.03 22.64
C ASP A 113 33.95 19.81 24.13
N THR A 114 32.79 20.21 24.65
CA THR A 114 32.52 20.17 26.10
C THR A 114 31.60 19.05 26.54
N ARG A 115 30.84 18.44 25.61
CA ARG A 115 29.69 17.58 25.90
C ARG A 115 28.61 18.24 26.77
N LYS A 116 28.70 19.56 26.99
CA LYS A 116 27.70 20.39 27.68
C LYS A 116 26.77 21.04 26.65
N ASN A 117 25.61 21.51 27.10
CA ASN A 117 24.61 22.18 26.26
C ASN A 117 24.08 21.33 25.09
N GLY A 118 23.92 20.03 25.32
CA GLY A 118 23.27 19.14 24.37
C GLY A 118 21.77 19.42 24.19
N PRO A 119 21.08 18.64 23.34
CA PRO A 119 19.64 18.72 23.22
C PRO A 119 18.97 18.52 24.59
N THR A 120 17.96 19.33 24.90
CA THR A 120 17.12 19.20 26.10
C THR A 120 15.66 19.08 25.68
N VAL A 121 14.76 18.77 26.62
CA VAL A 121 13.32 18.72 26.34
C VAL A 121 12.80 20.09 25.89
N ASP A 122 13.22 21.17 26.56
CA ASP A 122 12.78 22.53 26.24
C ASP A 122 13.40 23.10 24.95
N LYS A 123 14.60 22.62 24.59
CA LYS A 123 15.33 23.02 23.37
C LYS A 123 15.62 21.80 22.50
N PHE A 124 14.54 21.09 22.15
CA PHE A 124 14.65 19.84 21.42
C PHE A 124 14.85 20.07 19.91
N ILE A 125 16.11 20.14 19.49
CA ILE A 125 16.50 20.40 18.09
C ILE A 125 17.33 19.22 17.57
N LEU A 126 17.11 18.84 16.31
CA LEU A 126 17.85 17.77 15.63
C LEU A 126 18.93 18.32 14.68
N GLN A 127 19.97 17.52 14.42
CA GLN A 127 20.93 17.78 13.35
C GLN A 127 20.45 17.10 12.07
N LEU A 128 19.80 17.85 11.17
CA LEU A 128 19.12 17.33 9.99
C LEU A 128 19.94 17.46 8.69
N ASP A 129 21.00 18.27 8.70
CA ASP A 129 21.89 18.54 7.57
C ASP A 129 22.94 17.42 7.33
N LYS A 130 23.17 16.55 8.31
CA LYS A 130 24.15 15.43 8.25
C LYS A 130 23.47 14.06 8.40
N GLY A 131 24.22 12.98 8.61
CA GLY A 131 23.67 11.63 8.78
C GLY A 131 22.67 11.51 9.95
N LYS A 132 21.80 10.50 9.94
CA LYS A 132 20.86 10.30 11.07
C LYS A 132 21.56 9.95 12.38
N ALA A 133 22.71 9.25 12.31
CA ALA A 133 23.45 8.72 13.45
C ALA A 133 24.58 9.63 13.94
N THR A 134 24.45 10.96 13.77
CA THR A 134 25.36 11.94 14.36
C THR A 134 25.36 11.85 15.88
N VAL A 135 26.47 12.23 16.51
CA VAL A 135 26.60 12.28 17.96
C VAL A 135 25.50 13.14 18.61
N TRP A 136 25.14 14.28 18.01
CA TRP A 136 24.04 15.13 18.46
C TRP A 136 22.69 14.40 18.46
N ASN A 137 22.29 13.81 17.32
CA ASN A 137 21.04 13.05 17.23
C ASN A 137 20.98 11.83 18.17
N LYS A 138 22.11 11.19 18.49
CA LYS A 138 22.15 10.11 19.49
C LYS A 138 21.82 10.64 20.89
N ALA A 139 22.39 11.78 21.28
CA ALA A 139 22.06 12.45 22.53
C ALA A 139 20.59 12.91 22.55
N ALA A 140 20.09 13.46 21.44
CA ALA A 140 18.67 13.82 21.30
C ALA A 140 17.76 12.60 21.47
N ALA A 141 18.15 11.44 20.93
CA ALA A 141 17.41 10.20 21.10
C ALA A 141 17.39 9.72 22.55
N GLU A 142 18.49 9.88 23.30
CA GLU A 142 18.51 9.56 24.74
C GLU A 142 17.59 10.46 25.55
N VAL A 143 17.60 11.77 25.27
CA VAL A 143 16.70 12.76 25.90
C VAL A 143 15.25 12.45 25.56
N PHE A 144 14.97 12.14 24.29
CA PHE A 144 13.65 11.72 23.84
C PHE A 144 13.17 10.45 24.54
N CYS A 145 14.01 9.43 24.68
CA CYS A 145 13.63 8.19 25.37
C CYS A 145 13.28 8.43 26.85
N LYS A 146 14.00 9.33 27.54
CA LYS A 146 13.69 9.70 28.92
C LYS A 146 12.34 10.42 29.00
N TYR A 147 12.14 11.44 28.16
CA TYR A 147 10.87 12.17 28.05
C TYR A 147 9.69 11.26 27.71
N PHE A 148 9.86 10.39 26.72
CA PHE A 148 8.82 9.49 26.24
C PHE A 148 8.37 8.55 27.36
N ARG A 149 9.30 7.98 28.13
CA ARG A 149 8.97 7.07 29.24
C ARG A 149 8.49 7.78 30.51
N SER A 150 8.65 9.09 30.62
CA SER A 150 8.10 9.86 31.75
C SER A 150 6.64 10.29 31.52
N LYS A 151 6.07 10.01 30.35
CA LYS A 151 4.65 10.26 30.06
C LYS A 151 3.80 9.11 30.60
N GLU A 152 2.66 9.48 31.17
CA GLU A 152 1.66 8.54 31.68
C GLU A 152 1.25 7.53 30.60
N GLY A 153 1.37 6.24 30.91
CA GLY A 153 1.01 5.13 30.03
C GLY A 153 2.13 4.66 29.09
N TYR A 154 3.30 5.30 29.11
CA TYR A 154 4.45 4.93 28.27
C TYR A 154 5.63 4.33 29.07
N GLU A 155 5.51 4.16 30.38
CA GLU A 155 6.57 3.71 31.29
C GLU A 155 7.08 2.31 30.95
N SER A 156 6.19 1.46 30.46
CA SER A 156 6.41 0.04 30.15
C SER A 156 7.21 -0.20 28.87
N TYR A 157 7.35 0.80 27.98
CA TYR A 157 8.11 0.64 26.75
C TYR A 157 9.61 0.51 27.04
N LYS A 158 10.25 -0.46 26.37
CA LYS A 158 11.70 -0.66 26.48
C LYS A 158 12.43 0.52 25.84
N THR A 159 13.35 1.14 26.58
CA THR A 159 14.18 2.27 26.11
C THR A 159 14.84 1.99 24.75
N LYS A 160 15.33 0.77 24.53
CA LYS A 160 15.97 0.36 23.27
C LYS A 160 15.01 0.40 22.07
N ASP A 161 13.76 -0.02 22.26
CA ASP A 161 12.77 -0.04 21.18
C ASP A 161 12.31 1.38 20.82
N VAL A 162 12.11 2.23 21.83
CA VAL A 162 11.81 3.67 21.64
C VAL A 162 12.96 4.35 20.89
N TYR A 163 14.20 4.09 21.29
CA TYR A 163 15.40 4.64 20.64
C TYR A 163 15.47 4.27 19.15
N LEU A 164 15.30 2.98 18.83
CA LEU A 164 15.34 2.50 17.45
C LEU A 164 14.20 3.08 16.61
N ALA A 165 12.99 3.16 17.17
CA ALA A 165 11.84 3.77 16.52
C ALA A 165 12.08 5.26 16.23
N PHE A 166 12.62 6.00 17.21
CA PHE A 166 12.94 7.42 17.07
C PHE A 166 14.04 7.67 16.04
N MET A 167 15.13 6.89 16.07
CA MET A 167 16.20 6.97 15.08
C MET A 167 15.72 6.63 13.65
N ALA A 168 14.76 5.72 13.51
CA ALA A 168 14.09 5.47 12.24
C ALA A 168 13.28 6.69 11.80
N HIS A 169 12.55 7.32 12.71
CA HIS A 169 11.75 8.51 12.43
C HIS A 169 12.59 9.73 12.02
N ILE A 170 13.78 9.94 12.59
CA ILE A 170 14.72 10.99 12.14
C ILE A 170 14.99 10.89 10.63
N THR A 171 15.04 9.68 10.07
CA THR A 171 15.21 9.50 8.61
C THR A 171 14.07 10.14 7.82
N GLN A 172 12.85 10.07 8.32
CA GLN A 172 11.68 10.71 7.73
C GLN A 172 11.74 12.23 7.90
N ILE A 173 12.00 12.72 9.12
CA ILE A 173 12.12 14.17 9.40
C ILE A 173 13.18 14.80 8.50
N LYS A 174 14.34 14.15 8.34
CA LYS A 174 15.39 14.58 7.42
C LYS A 174 14.93 14.72 5.98
N ARG A 175 14.17 13.76 5.47
CA ARG A 175 13.62 13.84 4.10
C ARG A 175 12.65 15.01 3.96
N MET A 176 11.89 15.31 5.01
CA MET A 176 10.98 16.46 5.03
C MET A 176 11.78 17.76 5.07
N PHE A 177 12.80 17.85 5.92
CA PHE A 177 13.69 19.01 6.00
C PHE A 177 14.41 19.29 4.68
N ALA A 178 14.95 18.25 4.01
CA ALA A 178 15.57 18.39 2.70
C ALA A 178 14.60 18.83 1.58
N ARG A 179 13.28 18.70 1.82
CA ARG A 179 12.22 19.16 0.92
C ARG A 179 11.69 20.54 1.30
N LYS A 180 12.09 21.09 2.45
CA LYS A 180 11.67 22.41 2.91
C LYS A 180 12.04 23.47 1.88
N GLY A 181 11.08 24.31 1.52
CA GLY A 181 11.29 25.40 0.56
C GLY A 181 11.50 24.97 -0.90
N ARG A 182 11.40 23.67 -1.25
CA ARG A 182 11.45 23.24 -2.65
C ARG A 182 10.12 22.66 -3.12
N SER A 183 9.72 23.05 -4.32
CA SER A 183 8.63 22.37 -5.02
C SER A 183 9.04 20.95 -5.39
N LYS A 184 8.10 20.00 -5.28
CA LYS A 184 8.33 18.63 -5.80
C LYS A 184 8.60 18.71 -7.30
N THR A 185 9.63 18.01 -7.76
CA THR A 185 9.89 17.85 -9.20
C THR A 185 8.77 17.06 -9.85
N ILE A 186 8.60 17.18 -11.17
CA ILE A 186 7.61 16.38 -11.93
C ILE A 186 7.82 14.89 -11.67
N ARG A 187 9.08 14.43 -11.79
CA ARG A 187 9.45 13.03 -11.53
C ARG A 187 9.02 12.55 -10.13
N GLU A 188 9.21 13.36 -9.09
CA GLU A 188 8.79 12.99 -7.74
C GLU A 188 7.27 12.98 -7.57
N LYS A 189 6.55 13.89 -8.24
CA LYS A 189 5.08 13.86 -8.26
C LYS A 189 4.58 12.57 -8.93
N ASP A 190 5.23 12.15 -10.01
CA ASP A 190 4.91 10.93 -10.74
C ASP A 190 5.25 9.67 -9.94
N GLU A 191 6.44 9.63 -9.30
CA GLU A 191 6.84 8.57 -8.37
C GLU A 191 5.84 8.45 -7.20
N ASP A 192 5.44 9.56 -6.58
CA ASP A 192 4.44 9.59 -5.51
C ASP A 192 3.05 9.14 -6.01
N LYS A 193 2.69 9.47 -7.25
CA LYS A 193 1.43 9.05 -7.88
C LYS A 193 1.44 7.54 -8.15
N LEU A 194 2.54 7.02 -8.70
CA LEU A 194 2.75 5.59 -8.94
C LEU A 194 2.72 4.80 -7.63
N ALA A 195 3.45 5.25 -6.61
CA ALA A 195 3.49 4.62 -5.29
C ALA A 195 2.10 4.54 -4.65
N ARG A 196 1.31 5.62 -4.72
CA ARG A 196 -0.08 5.62 -4.22
C ARG A 196 -0.97 4.65 -4.99
N ARG A 197 -0.84 4.58 -6.32
CA ARG A 197 -1.57 3.63 -7.16
C ARG A 197 -1.24 2.18 -6.79
N LEU A 198 0.04 1.86 -6.64
CA LEU A 198 0.49 0.52 -6.24
C LEU A 198 0.02 0.15 -4.83
N ALA A 199 0.19 1.05 -3.85
CA ALA A 199 -0.26 0.82 -2.47
C ALA A 199 -1.77 0.52 -2.42
N ARG A 200 -2.57 1.27 -3.18
CA ARG A 200 -4.01 1.04 -3.29
C ARG A 200 -4.34 -0.34 -3.88
N ARG A 201 -3.65 -0.78 -4.94
CA ARG A 201 -3.85 -2.12 -5.51
C ARG A 201 -3.55 -3.21 -4.51
N HIS A 202 -2.46 -3.08 -3.76
CA HIS A 202 -2.15 -4.00 -2.67
C HIS A 202 -3.28 -4.04 -1.64
N THR A 203 -3.81 -2.89 -1.23
CA THR A 203 -4.97 -2.85 -0.32
C THR A 203 -6.17 -3.58 -0.91
N LEU A 204 -6.53 -3.30 -2.18
CA LEU A 204 -7.65 -3.97 -2.85
C LEU A 204 -7.46 -5.49 -2.94
N LEU A 205 -6.26 -5.95 -3.29
CA LEU A 205 -5.92 -7.38 -3.35
C LEU A 205 -6.13 -8.03 -1.98
N THR A 206 -5.52 -7.46 -0.93
CA THR A 206 -5.63 -7.99 0.44
C THR A 206 -7.09 -8.06 0.90
N LEU A 207 -7.87 -7.00 0.66
CA LEU A 207 -9.28 -6.96 1.01
C LEU A 207 -10.08 -8.05 0.28
N ARG A 208 -9.88 -8.20 -1.03
CA ARG A 208 -10.58 -9.19 -1.85
C ARG A 208 -10.22 -10.62 -1.47
N ILE A 209 -8.94 -10.91 -1.24
CA ILE A 209 -8.49 -12.21 -0.74
C ILE A 209 -9.15 -12.49 0.61
N SER A 210 -9.16 -11.51 1.52
CA SER A 210 -9.80 -11.67 2.84
C SER A 210 -11.30 -11.97 2.71
N MET A 211 -12.03 -11.25 1.85
CA MET A 211 -13.46 -11.51 1.61
C MET A 211 -13.70 -12.86 0.95
N PHE A 212 -12.83 -13.27 0.02
CA PHE A 212 -12.94 -14.59 -0.59
C PHE A 212 -12.86 -15.68 0.49
N TYR A 213 -11.87 -15.61 1.38
CA TYR A 213 -11.74 -16.62 2.44
C TYR A 213 -12.85 -16.54 3.49
N SER A 214 -13.43 -15.37 3.77
CA SER A 214 -14.56 -15.27 4.70
C SER A 214 -15.83 -15.91 4.14
N ILE A 215 -16.04 -15.83 2.82
CA ILE A 215 -17.23 -16.37 2.15
C ILE A 215 -17.00 -17.83 1.76
N TYR A 216 -15.95 -18.11 0.99
CA TYR A 216 -15.73 -19.39 0.32
C TYR A 216 -14.69 -20.28 1.00
N GLY A 217 -13.92 -19.76 1.97
CA GLY A 217 -12.76 -20.46 2.53
C GLY A 217 -13.05 -21.80 3.22
N ARG A 218 -14.33 -22.07 3.55
CA ARG A 218 -14.79 -23.32 4.17
C ARG A 218 -15.62 -24.20 3.23
N HIS A 219 -15.89 -23.75 2.01
CA HIS A 219 -16.72 -24.50 1.06
C HIS A 219 -15.95 -25.70 0.51
N LYS A 220 -16.62 -26.86 0.45
CA LYS A 220 -16.08 -28.07 -0.18
C LYS A 220 -16.40 -28.09 -1.68
N GLY A 221 -15.72 -28.98 -2.39
CA GLY A 221 -15.86 -29.10 -3.82
C GLY A 221 -15.37 -27.83 -4.51
N PRO A 222 -16.00 -27.40 -5.59
CA PRO A 222 -15.24 -26.62 -6.54
C PRO A 222 -15.32 -25.10 -6.33
N LEU A 223 -16.20 -24.63 -5.43
CA LEU A 223 -16.03 -23.33 -4.76
C LEU A 223 -14.80 -23.30 -3.85
N GLY A 224 -14.45 -24.43 -3.23
CA GLY A 224 -13.21 -24.59 -2.47
C GLY A 224 -11.98 -24.62 -3.38
N GLU A 225 -12.10 -25.14 -4.60
CA GLU A 225 -11.01 -25.15 -5.59
C GLU A 225 -10.62 -23.74 -6.05
N LEU A 226 -11.57 -22.79 -6.07
CA LEU A 226 -11.28 -21.36 -6.29
C LEU A 226 -10.27 -20.79 -5.27
N SER A 227 -10.07 -21.44 -4.12
CA SER A 227 -9.04 -21.02 -3.15
C SER A 227 -7.61 -21.27 -3.64
N ARG A 228 -7.41 -22.16 -4.62
CA ARG A 228 -6.13 -22.29 -5.31
C ARG A 228 -5.90 -21.08 -6.21
N PHE A 229 -6.91 -20.75 -7.02
CA PHE A 229 -6.93 -19.58 -7.89
C PHE A 229 -6.64 -18.26 -7.14
N ILE A 230 -7.30 -18.02 -6.00
CA ILE A 230 -7.17 -16.75 -5.27
C ILE A 230 -5.72 -16.45 -4.82
N ARG A 231 -4.89 -17.49 -4.65
CA ARG A 231 -3.48 -17.34 -4.24
C ARG A 231 -2.58 -16.83 -5.37
N HIS A 232 -3.03 -16.95 -6.62
CA HIS A 232 -2.31 -16.48 -7.80
C HIS A 232 -2.66 -15.04 -8.18
N LEU A 233 -3.65 -14.43 -7.51
CA LEU A 233 -3.95 -13.02 -7.68
C LEU A 233 -2.80 -12.15 -7.14
N THR A 234 -2.37 -11.20 -7.95
CA THR A 234 -1.33 -10.23 -7.62
C THR A 234 -1.84 -8.80 -7.78
N PRO A 235 -1.07 -7.77 -7.36
CA PRO A 235 -1.48 -6.37 -7.51
C PRO A 235 -1.79 -5.98 -8.96
N GLU A 236 -1.14 -6.62 -9.94
CA GLU A 236 -1.34 -6.44 -11.37
C GLU A 236 -2.79 -6.79 -11.79
N CYS A 237 -3.42 -7.75 -11.11
CA CYS A 237 -4.81 -8.15 -11.35
C CYS A 237 -5.82 -7.07 -10.92
N MET A 238 -5.40 -6.12 -10.08
CA MET A 238 -6.25 -5.08 -9.53
C MET A 238 -6.29 -3.88 -10.46
N SER A 239 -7.47 -3.27 -10.66
CA SER A 239 -7.57 -2.00 -11.38
C SER A 239 -6.88 -0.87 -10.63
N GLY A 240 -6.29 0.06 -11.38
CA GLY A 240 -5.88 1.37 -10.86
C GLY A 240 -7.06 2.31 -10.60
N ASP A 241 -6.73 3.46 -10.03
CA ASP A 241 -7.59 4.63 -9.96
C ASP A 241 -6.90 5.81 -10.64
N GLU A 242 -7.70 6.65 -11.28
CA GLU A 242 -7.31 7.99 -11.69
C GLU A 242 -8.30 9.03 -11.15
N THR A 243 -7.83 10.26 -11.02
CA THR A 243 -8.67 11.40 -10.67
C THR A 243 -8.85 12.22 -11.93
N GLY A 244 -10.10 12.38 -12.37
CA GLY A 244 -10.45 13.21 -13.52
C GLY A 244 -10.24 14.69 -13.23
N SER A 245 -10.26 15.51 -14.28
CA SER A 245 -10.25 16.96 -14.17
C SER A 245 -11.47 17.50 -13.43
N ASP A 246 -12.57 16.74 -13.42
CA ASP A 246 -13.82 17.05 -12.69
C ASP A 246 -13.77 16.66 -11.20
N GLY A 247 -12.61 16.21 -10.70
CA GLY A 247 -12.44 15.77 -9.31
C GLY A 247 -13.07 14.41 -8.99
N LYS A 248 -13.66 13.71 -9.97
CA LYS A 248 -14.21 12.37 -9.78
C LYS A 248 -13.12 11.30 -9.87
N TYR A 249 -13.41 10.15 -9.29
CA TYR A 249 -12.52 8.99 -9.31
C TYR A 249 -12.99 8.01 -10.36
N TYR A 250 -12.06 7.56 -11.20
CA TYR A 250 -12.32 6.61 -12.26
C TYR A 250 -11.49 5.35 -12.06
N LYS A 251 -12.07 4.20 -12.39
CA LYS A 251 -11.43 2.89 -12.36
C LYS A 251 -10.86 2.59 -13.75
N THR A 252 -9.55 2.42 -13.85
CA THR A 252 -8.89 2.12 -15.13
C THR A 252 -9.17 0.68 -15.59
N LYS A 253 -9.21 0.48 -16.90
CA LYS A 253 -9.37 -0.83 -17.54
C LYS A 253 -8.04 -1.57 -17.53
N VAL A 254 -8.04 -2.82 -17.07
CA VAL A 254 -6.89 -3.74 -17.20
C VAL A 254 -7.14 -4.56 -18.46
N GLU A 255 -6.32 -4.34 -19.48
CA GLU A 255 -6.59 -4.79 -20.85
C GLU A 255 -6.67 -6.31 -20.97
N TRP A 256 -5.67 -7.02 -20.43
CA TRP A 256 -5.60 -8.49 -20.44
C TRP A 256 -6.62 -9.18 -19.54
N ARG A 257 -7.38 -8.45 -18.72
CA ARG A 257 -8.26 -9.06 -17.72
C ARG A 257 -9.63 -9.36 -18.32
N SER A 258 -10.05 -10.63 -18.25
CA SER A 258 -11.39 -11.03 -18.69
C SER A 258 -12.51 -10.32 -17.91
N GLN A 259 -13.68 -10.21 -18.54
CA GLN A 259 -14.83 -9.57 -17.92
C GLN A 259 -15.33 -10.38 -16.71
N GLU A 260 -15.20 -11.70 -16.76
CA GLU A 260 -15.52 -12.65 -15.69
C GLU A 260 -14.66 -12.38 -14.46
N LEU A 261 -13.33 -12.27 -14.64
CA LEU A 261 -12.43 -11.92 -13.54
C LEU A 261 -12.76 -10.54 -12.97
N ASN A 262 -13.06 -9.56 -13.83
CA ASN A 262 -13.48 -8.23 -13.37
C ASN A 262 -14.79 -8.29 -12.55
N ASN A 263 -15.79 -9.06 -12.99
CA ASN A 263 -17.05 -9.26 -12.28
C ASN A 263 -16.83 -9.94 -10.93
N PHE A 264 -16.03 -11.00 -10.89
CA PHE A 264 -15.66 -11.69 -9.65
C PHE A 264 -14.97 -10.75 -8.64
N LEU A 265 -13.98 -9.96 -9.09
CA LEU A 265 -13.31 -8.99 -8.24
C LEU A 265 -14.24 -7.87 -7.75
N ASN A 266 -15.21 -7.44 -8.56
CA ASN A 266 -16.23 -6.47 -8.17
C ASN A 266 -17.18 -7.07 -7.13
N LEU A 267 -17.57 -8.34 -7.29
CA LEU A 267 -18.39 -9.06 -6.31
C LEU A 267 -17.71 -9.11 -4.94
N LEU A 268 -16.42 -9.47 -4.89
CA LEU A 268 -15.64 -9.46 -3.64
C LEU A 268 -15.56 -8.06 -3.00
N SER A 269 -15.45 -7.01 -3.82
CA SER A 269 -15.49 -5.62 -3.34
C SER A 269 -16.87 -5.24 -2.80
N ALA A 270 -17.96 -5.64 -3.45
CA ALA A 270 -19.31 -5.39 -2.98
C ALA A 270 -19.57 -6.08 -1.62
N TRP A 271 -19.12 -7.33 -1.47
CA TRP A 271 -19.17 -8.04 -0.20
C TRP A 271 -18.39 -7.35 0.91
N TYR A 272 -17.19 -6.84 0.62
CA TYR A 272 -16.44 -6.05 1.59
C TYR A 272 -17.24 -4.83 2.07
N LEU A 273 -17.86 -4.10 1.13
CA LEU A 273 -18.65 -2.92 1.48
C LEU A 273 -19.90 -3.29 2.30
N LYS A 274 -20.62 -4.34 1.91
CA LYS A 274 -21.76 -4.84 2.69
C LYS A 274 -21.33 -5.18 4.12
N MET A 275 -20.30 -6.01 4.26
CA MET A 275 -19.84 -6.45 5.56
C MET A 275 -19.40 -5.27 6.42
N ARG A 276 -18.55 -4.40 5.88
CA ARG A 276 -18.01 -3.26 6.63
C ARG A 276 -19.07 -2.24 7.03
N TYR A 277 -19.99 -1.90 6.12
CA TYR A 277 -20.86 -0.74 6.30
C TYR A 277 -22.32 -1.07 6.61
N LEU A 278 -22.84 -2.21 6.15
CA LEU A 278 -24.23 -2.60 6.37
C LEU A 278 -24.36 -3.51 7.60
N ASP A 279 -23.51 -4.54 7.70
CA ASP A 279 -23.72 -5.59 8.70
C ASP A 279 -23.13 -5.25 10.08
N TYR A 280 -22.03 -4.48 10.15
CA TYR A 280 -21.41 -4.10 11.43
C TYR A 280 -21.77 -2.70 11.94
N GLY A 281 -22.59 -1.93 11.22
CA GLY A 281 -23.25 -0.69 11.69
C GLY A 281 -22.35 0.47 12.17
N LYS A 282 -21.02 0.34 12.12
CA LYS A 282 -20.07 1.37 12.56
C LYS A 282 -19.72 2.28 11.39
N TYR A 283 -20.54 3.30 11.17
CA TYR A 283 -20.21 4.40 10.27
C TYR A 283 -19.60 5.55 11.07
N SER A 284 -18.48 6.10 10.58
CA SER A 284 -18.03 7.44 10.98
C SER A 284 -18.13 8.37 9.76
N PRO A 285 -18.50 9.65 9.94
CA PRO A 285 -18.51 10.63 8.86
C PRO A 285 -17.14 10.68 8.16
N GLY A 286 -17.11 10.44 6.84
CA GLY A 286 -15.89 10.43 6.03
C GLY A 286 -15.30 9.04 5.74
N GLU A 287 -15.82 7.97 6.34
CA GLU A 287 -15.32 6.61 6.12
C GLU A 287 -15.89 5.90 4.87
N LEU A 288 -16.91 6.46 4.21
CA LEU A 288 -17.46 5.87 3.01
C LEU A 288 -16.45 5.95 1.84
N PRO A 289 -16.27 4.87 1.07
CA PRO A 289 -15.44 4.94 -0.11
C PRO A 289 -16.04 5.94 -1.10
N ARG A 290 -15.20 6.82 -1.64
CA ARG A 290 -15.62 7.74 -2.70
C ARG A 290 -16.18 6.95 -3.90
N PRO A 291 -17.29 7.39 -4.53
CA PRO A 291 -17.82 6.77 -5.74
C PRO A 291 -16.75 6.69 -6.83
N ARG A 292 -16.76 5.59 -7.58
CA ARG A 292 -15.82 5.32 -8.67
C ARG A 292 -16.56 4.94 -9.92
N TYR A 293 -16.24 5.63 -11.00
CA TYR A 293 -16.89 5.44 -12.29
C TYR A 293 -16.02 4.55 -13.18
N PRO A 294 -16.62 3.71 -14.03
CA PRO A 294 -15.86 3.00 -15.06
C PRO A 294 -15.21 4.01 -16.00
N SER A 295 -14.01 3.69 -16.47
CA SER A 295 -13.28 4.46 -17.49
C SER A 295 -12.72 3.48 -18.52
N ASP A 296 -12.81 3.86 -19.79
CA ASP A 296 -12.24 3.08 -20.90
C ASP A 296 -10.72 3.28 -21.02
N ARG A 297 -10.14 4.15 -20.20
CA ARG A 297 -8.69 4.37 -20.18
C ARG A 297 -7.98 3.11 -19.71
N ILE A 298 -7.08 2.64 -20.58
CA ILE A 298 -6.20 1.52 -20.30
C ILE A 298 -5.22 1.91 -19.20
N ASP A 299 -5.01 0.98 -18.28
CA ASP A 299 -4.09 1.11 -17.18
C ASP A 299 -2.64 1.04 -17.65
N THR A 300 -1.89 2.13 -17.47
CA THR A 300 -0.49 2.22 -17.92
C THR A 300 0.53 1.88 -16.83
N VAL A 301 0.09 1.47 -15.63
CA VAL A 301 1.03 1.16 -14.53
C VAL A 301 1.80 -0.12 -14.80
N PHE A 302 1.18 -1.05 -15.50
CA PHE A 302 1.76 -2.33 -15.88
C PHE A 302 1.62 -2.50 -17.39
N GLY A 303 2.56 -3.23 -18.01
CA GLY A 303 2.46 -3.58 -19.42
C GLY A 303 1.27 -4.49 -19.71
N ALA A 304 0.91 -4.61 -20.98
CA ALA A 304 -0.13 -5.55 -21.43
C ALA A 304 0.23 -7.02 -21.09
N ASP A 305 1.53 -7.31 -21.01
CA ASP A 305 2.15 -8.60 -20.65
C ASP A 305 2.21 -8.84 -19.13
N ALA A 306 1.68 -7.94 -18.30
CA ALA A 306 1.75 -8.08 -16.84
C ALA A 306 0.76 -9.10 -16.26
N ALA A 307 0.02 -9.82 -17.10
CA ALA A 307 -0.78 -10.96 -16.67
C ALA A 307 0.11 -11.99 -15.98
N THR A 308 -0.31 -12.48 -14.82
CA THR A 308 0.48 -13.51 -14.14
C THR A 308 0.28 -14.85 -14.83
N ALA A 309 1.39 -15.48 -15.23
CA ALA A 309 1.41 -16.78 -15.93
C ALA A 309 0.74 -17.94 -15.18
N GLN A 310 0.37 -17.72 -13.91
CA GLN A 310 -0.29 -18.71 -13.06
C GLN A 310 -1.82 -18.53 -13.00
N LEU A 311 -2.36 -17.52 -13.68
CA LEU A 311 -3.82 -17.39 -13.79
C LEU A 311 -4.35 -18.39 -14.82
N PRO A 312 -5.52 -18.98 -14.55
CA PRO A 312 -6.27 -19.73 -15.54
C PRO A 312 -6.49 -18.91 -16.83
N VAL A 313 -6.44 -19.57 -17.99
CA VAL A 313 -6.57 -18.94 -19.32
C VAL A 313 -7.84 -18.11 -19.43
N ASN A 314 -8.93 -18.58 -18.82
CA ASN A 314 -10.23 -17.93 -18.83
C ASN A 314 -10.28 -16.62 -18.01
N CYS A 315 -9.22 -16.31 -17.25
CA CYS A 315 -9.03 -15.01 -16.59
C CYS A 315 -8.38 -13.97 -17.51
N LEU A 316 -7.86 -14.42 -18.64
CA LEU A 316 -7.29 -13.58 -19.68
C LEU A 316 -8.40 -13.24 -20.67
N SER A 317 -8.46 -11.99 -21.10
CA SER A 317 -9.29 -11.63 -22.25
C SER A 317 -8.69 -12.27 -23.50
N ASP A 318 -9.53 -12.60 -24.47
CA ASP A 318 -9.11 -13.01 -25.82
C ASP A 318 -8.49 -11.78 -26.52
N ILE A 319 -7.27 -11.41 -26.12
CA ILE A 319 -6.46 -10.46 -26.87
C ILE A 319 -5.99 -11.24 -28.10
N THR A 320 -6.73 -11.04 -29.18
CA THR A 320 -6.40 -11.49 -30.53
C THR A 320 -5.38 -10.57 -31.16
#